data_AF-E8X1I8-F1
#
_entry.id   AF-E8X1I8-F1
#
_cell.length_a   1.000
_cell.length_b   1.000
_cell.length_c   1.000
_cell.angle_alpha   90.00
_cell.angle_beta   90.00
_cell.angle_gamma   90.00
#
_symmetry.space_group_name_H-M   'P 1'
#
loop_
_entity.id
_entity.type
_entity.pdbx_description
1 polymer ?
#
loop_
_entity_poly.entity_id
_entity_poly.type
_entity_poly.pdbx_seq_one_letter_code
_entity_poly.pdbx_strand_id
1 'polypeptide(L)'
;MRMGLGRSEYVFCLQRLHGVVAAWEKAATGHVGDAIRPEWLRSVVKQRLRRPMLERDLAHFNVMNVGAGGPVLPEFQSISSLLGAMYVMEGSTLGGQLIGRHVDRVLGLVDGEGSAYFHGHRELTGSMWREFCGVLEAEIPETDGDATVAAAKAMFQMFGAWMQGSKP
;
A
#
# COMPACT_ATOMS: atom_id res chain seq x y z
N MET A 1 19.42 -24.41 -0.72
CA MET A 1 19.39 -23.53 -1.91
C MET A 1 18.00 -22.95 -1.99
N ARG A 2 17.76 -21.69 -1.61
CA ARG A 2 16.44 -21.08 -1.83
C ARG A 2 16.29 -20.93 -3.34
N MET A 3 15.30 -21.60 -3.93
CA MET A 3 14.95 -21.38 -5.33
C MET A 3 14.71 -19.88 -5.53
N GLY A 4 15.25 -19.31 -6.60
CA GLY A 4 15.01 -17.91 -6.94
C GLY A 4 13.51 -17.65 -7.10
N LEU A 5 13.08 -16.39 -6.91
CA LEU A 5 11.69 -15.98 -7.04
C LEU A 5 11.10 -16.46 -8.37
N GLY A 6 10.20 -17.44 -8.33
CA GLY A 6 9.49 -17.94 -9.50
C GLY A 6 8.28 -17.08 -9.85
N ARG A 7 7.86 -17.10 -11.12
CA ARG A 7 6.66 -16.37 -11.59
C ARG A 7 5.43 -16.67 -10.73
N SER A 8 5.18 -17.93 -10.38
CA SER A 8 4.02 -18.32 -9.57
C SER A 8 4.06 -17.75 -8.15
N GLU A 9 5.25 -17.65 -7.56
CA GLU A 9 5.45 -17.07 -6.22
C GLU A 9 5.26 -15.56 -6.26
N TYR A 10 5.76 -14.92 -7.31
CA TYR A 10 5.59 -13.49 -7.54
C TYR A 10 4.12 -13.12 -7.78
N VAL A 11 3.42 -13.86 -8.64
CA VAL A 11 1.97 -13.67 -8.87
C VAL A 11 1.18 -13.85 -7.58
N PHE A 12 1.53 -14.86 -6.77
CA PHE A 12 0.90 -15.03 -5.45
C PHE A 12 1.15 -13.81 -4.55
N CYS A 13 2.38 -13.28 -4.52
CA CYS A 13 2.71 -12.06 -3.80
C CYS A 13 1.87 -10.85 -4.28
N LEU A 14 1.73 -10.65 -5.59
CA LEU A 14 0.89 -9.60 -6.17
C LEU A 14 -0.58 -9.74 -5.76
N GLN A 15 -1.13 -10.95 -5.74
CA GLN A 15 -2.50 -11.21 -5.28
C GLN A 15 -2.67 -10.84 -3.79
N ARG A 16 -1.69 -11.18 -2.94
CA ARG A 16 -1.72 -10.79 -1.53
C ARG A 16 -1.64 -9.28 -1.37
N LEU A 17 -0.74 -8.61 -2.08
CA LEU A 17 -0.62 -7.15 -2.09
C LEU A 17 -1.91 -6.49 -2.57
N HIS A 18 -2.56 -7.03 -3.61
CA HIS A 18 -3.85 -6.56 -4.07
C HIS A 18 -4.92 -6.65 -2.97
N GLY A 19 -4.97 -7.76 -2.21
CA GLY A 19 -5.88 -7.88 -1.07
C GLY A 19 -5.69 -6.79 -0.02
N VAL A 20 -4.43 -6.49 0.37
CA VAL A 20 -4.13 -5.42 1.33
C VAL A 20 -4.49 -4.05 0.76
N VAL A 21 -4.05 -3.75 -0.46
CA VAL A 21 -4.24 -2.43 -1.08
C VAL A 21 -5.72 -2.17 -1.35
N ALA A 22 -6.48 -3.16 -1.83
CA ALA A 22 -7.91 -3.00 -2.03
C ALA A 22 -8.67 -2.78 -0.72
N ALA A 23 -8.30 -3.48 0.35
CA ALA A 23 -8.87 -3.24 1.69
C ALA A 23 -8.51 -1.84 2.20
N TRP A 24 -7.24 -1.44 2.07
CA TRP A 24 -6.74 -0.12 2.45
C TRP A 24 -7.48 0.98 1.72
N GLU A 25 -7.54 0.93 0.39
CA GLU A 25 -8.16 1.98 -0.41
C GLU A 25 -9.66 2.08 -0.11
N LYS A 26 -10.37 0.96 0.07
CA LYS A 26 -11.77 0.98 0.49
C LYS A 26 -11.95 1.71 1.82
N ALA A 27 -11.11 1.40 2.82
CA ALA A 27 -11.16 2.08 4.12
C ALA A 27 -10.71 3.54 4.01
N ALA A 28 -9.69 3.83 3.21
CA ALA A 28 -9.14 5.17 3.00
C ALA A 28 -10.02 6.06 2.12
N THR A 29 -11.00 5.55 1.39
CA THR A 29 -12.01 6.39 0.70
C THR A 29 -13.36 6.44 1.40
N GLY A 30 -13.57 5.62 2.45
CA GLY A 30 -14.80 5.56 3.23
C GLY A 30 -14.91 6.65 4.30
N HIS A 31 -15.75 6.44 5.31
CA HIS A 31 -15.81 7.32 6.48
C HIS A 31 -14.66 7.03 7.46
N VAL A 32 -14.37 7.98 8.37
CA VAL A 32 -13.42 7.81 9.48
C VAL A 32 -14.20 8.15 10.74
N GLY A 33 -14.49 7.14 11.57
CA GLY A 33 -15.50 7.27 12.62
C GLY A 33 -16.83 7.84 12.06
N ASP A 34 -17.45 8.74 12.82
CA ASP A 34 -18.70 9.42 12.43
C ASP A 34 -18.46 10.71 11.61
N ALA A 35 -17.20 11.09 11.37
CA ALA A 35 -16.87 12.37 10.77
C ALA A 35 -16.80 12.31 9.23
N ILE A 36 -17.35 13.35 8.58
CA ILE A 36 -17.12 13.60 7.16
C ILE A 36 -15.67 14.05 6.98
N ARG A 37 -14.94 13.39 6.07
CA ARG A 37 -13.56 13.77 5.78
C ARG A 37 -13.45 15.17 5.17
N PRO A 38 -12.47 15.99 5.63
CA PRO A 38 -12.09 17.22 4.95
C PRO A 38 -11.69 16.97 3.49
N GLU A 39 -11.92 17.97 2.64
CA GLU A 39 -11.62 17.85 1.20
C GLU A 39 -10.10 17.68 0.94
N TRP A 40 -9.26 18.34 1.72
CA TRP A 40 -7.80 18.18 1.60
C TRP A 40 -7.38 16.72 1.78
N LEU A 41 -7.97 16.01 2.75
CA LEU A 41 -7.64 14.61 3.03
C LEU A 41 -8.11 13.69 1.91
N ARG A 42 -9.28 13.97 1.32
CA ARG A 42 -9.78 13.22 0.16
C ARG A 42 -8.85 13.39 -1.04
N SER A 43 -8.37 14.60 -1.29
CA SER A 43 -7.41 14.89 -2.36
C SER A 43 -6.10 14.14 -2.14
N VAL A 44 -5.54 14.19 -0.93
CA VAL A 44 -4.31 13.48 -0.55
C VAL A 44 -4.47 11.97 -0.78
N VAL A 45 -5.55 11.35 -0.29
CA VAL A 45 -5.80 9.92 -0.51
C VAL A 45 -5.93 9.58 -2.01
N LYS A 46 -6.73 10.35 -2.76
CA LYS A 46 -7.04 10.05 -4.16
C LYS A 46 -5.79 10.02 -5.04
N GLN A 47 -4.82 10.88 -4.78
CA GLN A 47 -3.58 10.95 -5.54
C GLN A 47 -2.63 9.77 -5.29
N ARG A 48 -2.90 8.98 -4.25
CA ARG A 48 -2.01 7.92 -3.71
C ARG A 48 -2.61 6.51 -3.83
N LEU A 49 -3.71 6.39 -4.56
CA LEU A 49 -4.29 5.09 -4.91
C LEU A 49 -3.37 4.37 -5.90
N ARG A 50 -3.06 3.10 -5.60
CA ARG A 50 -2.13 2.26 -6.36
C ARG A 50 -2.74 0.92 -6.75
N ARG A 51 -3.98 0.61 -6.35
CA ARG A 51 -4.70 -0.59 -6.77
C ARG A 51 -4.70 -0.80 -8.30
N PRO A 52 -4.93 0.23 -9.14
CA PRO A 52 -4.90 0.03 -10.60
C PRO A 52 -3.54 -0.46 -11.11
N MET A 53 -2.44 -0.15 -10.42
CA MET A 53 -1.11 -0.65 -10.77
C MET A 53 -1.01 -2.17 -10.53
N LEU A 54 -1.54 -2.65 -9.40
CA LEU A 54 -1.58 -4.09 -9.10
C LEU A 54 -2.51 -4.85 -10.06
N GLU A 55 -3.65 -4.27 -10.43
CA GLU A 55 -4.55 -4.87 -11.42
C GLU A 55 -3.88 -4.98 -12.78
N ARG A 56 -3.13 -3.95 -13.21
CA ARG A 56 -2.30 -4.00 -14.42
C ARG A 56 -1.21 -5.08 -14.33
N ASP A 57 -0.51 -5.16 -13.21
CA ASP A 57 0.55 -6.15 -13.03
C ASP A 57 0.01 -7.58 -13.05
N LEU A 58 -1.15 -7.82 -12.42
CA LEU A 58 -1.82 -9.12 -12.43
C LEU A 58 -2.33 -9.49 -13.84
N ALA A 59 -2.87 -8.51 -14.57
CA ALA A 59 -3.30 -8.71 -15.96
C ALA A 59 -2.13 -9.10 -16.88
N HIS A 60 -0.94 -8.52 -16.69
CA HIS A 60 0.28 -8.91 -17.42
C HIS A 60 0.59 -10.42 -17.26
N PHE A 61 0.28 -11.01 -16.11
CA PHE A 61 0.45 -12.45 -15.87
C PHE A 61 -0.78 -13.30 -16.19
N ASN A 62 -1.79 -12.76 -16.88
CA ASN A 62 -3.08 -13.39 -17.20
C ASN A 62 -3.95 -13.72 -15.97
N VAL A 63 -3.79 -12.98 -14.88
CA VAL A 63 -4.67 -13.08 -13.71
C VAL A 63 -5.72 -11.98 -13.79
N MET A 64 -6.87 -12.32 -14.36
CA MET A 64 -7.98 -11.37 -14.57
C MET A 64 -8.97 -11.31 -13.40
N ASN A 65 -8.95 -12.32 -12.52
CA ASN A 65 -9.88 -12.43 -11.42
C ASN A 65 -9.10 -12.60 -10.11
N VAL A 66 -8.90 -11.47 -9.43
CA VAL A 66 -8.28 -11.47 -8.10
C VAL A 66 -9.39 -11.74 -7.11
N GLY A 67 -9.24 -12.80 -6.30
CA GLY A 67 -10.26 -13.16 -5.31
C GLY A 67 -10.61 -11.96 -4.43
N ALA A 68 -11.87 -11.85 -4.02
CA ALA A 68 -12.38 -10.75 -3.19
C ALA A 68 -11.83 -10.72 -1.74
N GLY A 69 -10.84 -11.55 -1.43
CA GLY A 69 -10.25 -11.65 -0.11
C GLY A 69 -9.26 -10.52 0.18
N GLY A 70 -9.27 -10.05 1.41
CA GLY A 70 -8.31 -9.09 1.96
C GLY A 70 -8.24 -9.25 3.47
N PRO A 71 -7.21 -8.68 4.12
CA PRO A 71 -7.16 -8.69 5.57
C PRO A 71 -8.26 -7.81 6.15
N VAL A 72 -8.66 -8.12 7.38
CA VAL A 72 -9.39 -7.16 8.21
C VAL A 72 -8.41 -6.09 8.66
N LEU A 73 -8.69 -4.84 8.33
CA LEU A 73 -7.85 -3.71 8.74
C LEU A 73 -8.11 -3.35 10.22
N PRO A 74 -7.13 -2.73 10.89
CA PRO A 74 -7.41 -2.02 12.14
C PRO A 74 -8.46 -0.93 11.90
N GLU A 75 -9.24 -0.62 12.94
CA GLU A 75 -10.24 0.44 12.89
C GLU A 75 -9.57 1.83 12.89
N PHE A 76 -10.08 2.75 12.08
CA PHE A 76 -9.61 4.15 12.01
C PHE A 76 -10.65 5.07 12.65
N GLN A 77 -10.45 5.36 13.93
CA GLN A 77 -11.40 6.13 14.75
C GLN A 77 -11.22 7.66 14.61
N SER A 78 -10.12 8.10 14.00
CA SER A 78 -9.79 9.51 13.82
C SER A 78 -8.94 9.75 12.56
N ILE A 79 -8.87 11.00 12.09
CA ILE A 79 -7.99 11.40 10.98
C ILE A 79 -6.54 11.03 11.30
N SER A 80 -6.08 11.27 12.52
CA SER A 80 -4.74 10.96 13.01
C SER A 80 -4.41 9.47 12.92
N SER A 81 -5.36 8.59 13.25
CA SER A 81 -5.19 7.13 13.11
C SER A 81 -5.13 6.69 11.64
N LEU A 82 -5.97 7.25 10.78
CA LEU A 82 -5.91 6.98 9.34
C LEU A 82 -4.57 7.43 8.74
N LEU A 83 -4.10 8.63 9.09
CA LEU A 83 -2.81 9.16 8.64
C LEU A 83 -1.64 8.28 9.11
N GLY A 84 -1.72 7.73 10.32
CA GLY A 84 -0.77 6.73 10.81
C GLY A 84 -0.72 5.46 9.95
N ALA A 85 -1.87 4.92 9.56
CA ALA A 85 -1.91 3.78 8.64
C ALA A 85 -1.42 4.16 7.23
N MET A 86 -1.76 5.36 6.77
CA MET A 86 -1.31 5.89 5.49
C MET A 86 0.21 6.03 5.43
N TYR A 87 0.88 6.38 6.54
CA TYR A 87 2.34 6.38 6.63
C TYR A 87 2.98 5.04 6.25
N VAL A 88 2.37 3.92 6.65
CA VAL A 88 2.86 2.59 6.26
C VAL A 88 2.71 2.36 4.76
N MET A 89 1.55 2.73 4.22
CA MET A 89 1.24 2.55 2.79
C MET A 89 2.10 3.45 1.91
N GLU A 90 2.29 4.72 2.27
CA GLU A 90 3.14 5.65 1.54
C GLU A 90 4.62 5.28 1.69
N GLY A 91 5.07 4.93 2.90
CA GLY A 91 6.44 4.53 3.15
C GLY A 91 6.84 3.26 2.39
N SER A 92 5.89 2.35 2.14
CA SER A 92 6.13 1.14 1.34
C SER A 92 6.58 1.43 -0.10
N THR A 93 6.27 2.62 -0.64
CA THR A 93 6.66 3.00 -2.01
C THR A 93 8.17 3.15 -2.17
N LEU A 94 8.88 3.61 -1.13
CA LEU A 94 10.32 3.84 -1.16
C LEU A 94 11.08 2.51 -1.26
N GLY A 95 10.76 1.56 -0.38
CA GLY A 95 11.31 0.20 -0.43
C GLY A 95 10.83 -0.56 -1.67
N GLY A 96 9.62 -0.27 -2.13
CA GLY A 96 9.04 -0.80 -3.35
C GLY A 96 9.95 -0.62 -4.56
N GLN A 97 10.61 0.54 -4.72
CA GLN A 97 11.49 0.77 -5.86
C GLN A 97 12.69 -0.19 -5.91
N LEU A 98 13.23 -0.57 -4.74
CA LEU A 98 14.31 -1.55 -4.67
C LEU A 98 13.81 -2.95 -5.04
N ILE A 99 12.61 -3.31 -4.56
CA ILE A 99 11.97 -4.59 -4.87
C ILE A 99 11.65 -4.67 -6.36
N GLY A 100 11.08 -3.62 -6.95
CA GLY A 100 10.72 -3.56 -8.37
C GLY A 100 11.93 -3.82 -9.26
N ARG A 101 13.05 -3.11 -9.02
CA ARG A 101 14.31 -3.36 -9.77
C ARG A 101 14.82 -4.78 -9.64
N HIS A 102 14.64 -5.42 -8.49
CA HIS A 102 15.04 -6.81 -8.28
C HIS A 102 14.14 -7.77 -9.05
N VAL A 103 12.82 -7.58 -8.96
CA VAL A 103 11.81 -8.38 -9.68
C VAL A 103 12.02 -8.27 -11.18
N ASP A 104 12.21 -7.06 -11.70
CA ASP A 104 12.44 -6.82 -13.14
C ASP A 104 13.64 -7.64 -13.64
N ARG A 105 14.74 -7.62 -12.90
CA ARG A 105 15.94 -8.38 -13.24
C ARG A 105 15.71 -9.90 -13.19
N VAL A 106 15.04 -10.39 -12.14
CA VAL A 106 14.88 -11.84 -11.91
C VAL A 106 13.87 -12.45 -12.88
N LEU A 107 12.82 -11.71 -13.25
CA LEU A 107 11.75 -12.18 -14.13
C LEU A 107 11.86 -11.70 -15.58
N GLY A 108 12.84 -10.83 -15.88
CA GLY A 108 13.04 -10.27 -17.22
C GLY A 108 11.95 -9.29 -17.63
N LEU A 109 11.39 -8.52 -16.68
CA LEU A 109 10.37 -7.52 -16.95
C LEU A 109 11.02 -6.21 -17.42
N VAL A 110 10.32 -5.48 -18.28
CA VAL A 110 10.78 -4.24 -18.91
C VAL A 110 9.73 -3.15 -18.72
N ASP A 111 10.17 -1.91 -18.54
CA ASP A 111 9.34 -0.69 -18.45
C ASP A 111 8.25 -0.69 -17.34
N GLY A 112 8.38 -1.60 -16.37
CA GLY A 112 7.41 -1.77 -15.28
C GLY A 112 6.19 -2.60 -15.68
N GLU A 113 6.23 -3.32 -16.81
CA GLU A 113 5.18 -4.27 -17.16
C GLU A 113 5.23 -5.49 -16.23
N GLY A 114 4.20 -5.66 -15.40
CA GLY A 114 4.17 -6.73 -14.38
C GLY A 114 4.83 -6.34 -13.06
N SER A 115 5.33 -5.11 -12.90
CA SER A 115 5.92 -4.61 -11.66
C SER A 115 5.61 -3.14 -11.35
N ALA A 116 4.63 -2.54 -12.04
CA ALA A 116 4.24 -1.13 -11.94
C ALA A 116 3.96 -0.71 -10.49
N TYR A 117 3.34 -1.57 -9.69
CA TYR A 117 3.05 -1.29 -8.28
C TYR A 117 4.29 -0.94 -7.46
N PHE A 118 5.39 -1.66 -7.70
CA PHE A 118 6.66 -1.47 -6.99
C PHE A 118 7.39 -0.20 -7.43
N HIS A 119 7.18 0.22 -8.67
CA HIS A 119 7.72 1.48 -9.17
C HIS A 119 6.97 2.70 -8.63
N GLY A 120 5.80 2.52 -8.02
CA GLY A 120 5.04 3.57 -7.34
C GLY A 120 4.76 4.76 -8.27
N HIS A 121 5.17 5.95 -7.84
CA HIS A 121 5.06 7.18 -8.64
C HIS A 121 6.34 7.48 -9.44
N ARG A 122 7.17 6.47 -9.68
CA ARG A 122 8.45 6.55 -10.38
C ARG A 122 9.33 7.65 -9.78
N GLU A 123 9.79 8.60 -10.57
CA GLU A 123 10.67 9.70 -10.16
C GLU A 123 10.03 10.59 -9.08
N LEU A 124 8.69 10.65 -9.03
CA LEU A 124 7.94 11.45 -8.05
C LEU A 124 7.80 10.77 -6.69
N THR A 125 8.18 9.50 -6.55
CA THR A 125 7.98 8.74 -5.29
C THR A 125 8.61 9.44 -4.09
N GLY A 126 9.84 9.95 -4.24
CA GLY A 126 10.54 10.64 -3.15
C GLY A 126 9.94 12.02 -2.80
N SER A 127 9.46 12.77 -3.79
CA SER A 127 8.76 14.05 -3.52
C SER A 127 7.40 13.82 -2.89
N MET A 128 6.65 12.84 -3.36
CA MET A 128 5.34 12.48 -2.82
C MET A 128 5.43 11.96 -1.39
N TRP A 129 6.50 11.25 -1.02
CA TRP A 129 6.77 10.87 0.37
C TRP A 129 7.02 12.09 1.26
N ARG A 130 7.90 13.00 0.84
CA ARG A 130 8.21 14.22 1.62
C ARG A 130 7.00 15.12 1.79
N GLU A 131 6.20 15.28 0.73
CA GLU A 131 4.93 16.01 0.79
C GLU A 131 3.99 15.39 1.84
N PHE A 132 3.87 14.05 1.85
CA PHE A 132 3.05 13.36 2.83
C PHE A 132 3.58 13.53 4.26
N CYS A 133 4.91 13.50 4.48
CA CYS A 133 5.49 13.84 5.79
C CYS A 133 5.12 15.27 6.22
N GLY A 134 5.14 16.24 5.31
CA GLY A 134 4.68 17.60 5.59
C GLY A 134 3.20 17.69 5.98
N VAL A 135 2.34 16.86 5.38
CA VAL A 135 0.93 16.73 5.80
C VAL A 135 0.83 16.20 7.23
N LEU A 136 1.63 15.20 7.61
CA LEU A 136 1.64 14.69 8.98
C LEU A 136 2.08 15.76 9.98
N GLU A 137 3.13 16.52 9.66
CA GLU A 137 3.64 17.60 10.51
C GLU A 137 2.62 18.75 10.68
N ALA A 138 1.84 19.05 9.63
CA ALA A 138 0.87 20.14 9.65
C ALA A 138 -0.47 19.77 10.30
N GLU A 139 -0.95 18.54 10.07
CA GLU A 139 -2.33 18.17 10.37
C GLU A 139 -2.50 17.30 11.63
N ILE A 140 -1.42 16.74 12.19
CA ILE A 140 -1.49 15.91 13.40
C ILE A 140 -1.25 16.80 14.64
N PRO A 141 -2.26 16.95 15.53
CA PRO A 141 -2.06 17.61 16.82
C PRO A 141 -1.03 16.86 17.67
N GLU A 142 -0.24 17.57 18.48
CA GLU A 142 0.72 16.94 19.40
C GLU A 142 0.06 15.91 20.32
N THR A 143 -1.20 16.14 20.72
CA THR A 143 -1.99 15.23 21.57
C THR A 143 -2.32 13.89 20.90
N ASP A 144 -2.24 13.82 19.58
CA ASP A 144 -2.67 12.67 18.78
C ASP A 144 -1.49 11.80 18.31
N GLY A 145 -0.24 12.22 18.59
CA GLY A 145 0.95 11.52 18.12
C GLY A 145 0.99 10.04 18.51
N ASP A 146 0.63 9.72 19.75
CA ASP A 146 0.58 8.33 20.23
C ASP A 146 -0.47 7.50 19.48
N ALA A 147 -1.64 8.07 19.19
CA ALA A 147 -2.70 7.41 18.44
C ALA A 147 -2.30 7.17 16.97
N THR A 148 -1.64 8.14 16.34
CA THR A 148 -1.08 7.99 14.98
C THR A 148 -0.03 6.87 14.95
N VAL A 149 0.91 6.87 15.90
CA VAL A 149 1.97 5.84 15.98
C VAL A 149 1.37 4.46 16.25
N ALA A 150 0.37 4.37 17.13
CA ALA A 150 -0.33 3.12 17.40
C ALA A 150 -1.01 2.56 16.14
N ALA A 151 -1.68 3.42 15.36
CA ALA A 151 -2.31 3.01 14.10
C ALA A 151 -1.28 2.56 13.05
N ALA A 152 -0.14 3.25 12.94
CA ALA A 152 0.96 2.84 12.07
C ALA A 152 1.50 1.45 12.46
N LYS A 153 1.72 1.20 13.75
CA LYS A 153 2.16 -0.10 14.27
C LYS A 153 1.14 -1.21 13.96
N ALA A 154 -0.14 -0.95 14.20
CA ALA A 154 -1.22 -1.90 13.90
C ALA A 154 -1.27 -2.23 12.40
N MET A 155 -1.14 -1.22 11.54
CA MET A 155 -1.09 -1.42 10.09
C MET A 155 0.13 -2.24 9.66
N PHE A 156 1.32 -1.98 10.22
CA PHE A 156 2.52 -2.78 9.98
C PHE A 156 2.33 -4.25 10.38
N GLN A 157 1.79 -4.51 11.58
CA GLN A 157 1.56 -5.86 12.09
C GLN A 157 0.55 -6.62 11.22
N MET A 158 -0.56 -5.98 10.87
CA MET A 158 -1.57 -6.57 9.98
C MET A 158 -1.00 -6.87 8.60
N PHE A 159 -0.29 -5.91 7.99
CA PHE A 159 0.32 -6.09 6.67
C PHE A 159 1.30 -7.25 6.70
N GLY A 160 2.19 -7.29 7.69
CA GLY A 160 3.17 -8.35 7.87
C GLY A 160 2.54 -9.73 8.09
N ALA A 161 1.54 -9.82 8.96
CA ALA A 161 0.82 -11.07 9.23
C ALA A 161 0.08 -11.57 7.97
N TRP A 162 -0.56 -10.66 7.23
CA TRP A 162 -1.18 -11.00 5.97
C TRP A 162 -0.14 -11.49 4.98
N MET A 163 0.96 -10.79 4.74
CA MET A 163 1.95 -11.24 3.74
C MET A 163 2.62 -12.59 4.06
N GLN A 164 2.65 -13.00 5.33
CA GLN A 164 3.16 -14.31 5.75
C GLN A 164 2.15 -15.46 5.59
N GLY A 165 0.88 -15.16 5.27
CA GLY A 165 -0.14 -16.17 5.03
C GLY A 165 0.26 -17.12 3.88
N SER A 166 0.17 -18.42 4.13
CA SER A 166 0.48 -19.46 3.15
C SER A 166 -0.42 -19.40 1.92
N LYS A 167 0.08 -19.96 0.81
CA LYS A 167 -0.75 -20.29 -0.35
C LYS A 167 -1.82 -21.30 0.08
N PRO A 168 -3.10 -21.12 -0.28
CA PRO A 168 -4.10 -22.15 -0.05
C PRO A 168 -3.72 -23.45 -0.78
#